data_AF-A0A2M7UA18-F1
#
_entry.id   AF-A0A2M7UA18-F1
#
_cell.length_a   1.000
_cell.length_b   1.000
_cell.length_c   1.000
_cell.angle_alpha   90.00
_cell.angle_beta   90.00
_cell.angle_gamma   90.00
#
_symmetry.space_group_name_H-M   'P 1'
#
loop_
_entity.id
_entity.type
_entity.pdbx_description
1 polymer ?
#
loop_
_entity_poly.entity_id
_entity_poly.type
_entity_poly.pdbx_seq_one_letter_code
_entity_poly.pdbx_strand_id
1 'polypeptide(L)'
;MFNLFSKSKGDEKSTNISQLLASGSVSIKDLVAPSYIEVDFNHLKIDEKFYRTLYVVGYPRYVSPNWLYSLITFEHPLYISMYVYPTESKNVLEDLKRKIAEMEATIEGDIKSGKVVDPTVQVALDDAFALQ
;
A
#
# COMPACT_ATOMS: atom_id res chain seq x y z
N MET A 1 26.84 -30.07 -23.30
CA MET A 1 26.06 -30.67 -24.41
C MET A 1 24.78 -31.21 -23.78
N PHE A 2 23.76 -30.39 -23.47
CA PHE A 2 22.74 -29.78 -24.34
C PHE A 2 22.01 -30.76 -25.27
N ASN A 3 20.81 -31.18 -24.85
CA ASN A 3 19.58 -31.35 -25.65
C ASN A 3 18.41 -31.53 -24.66
N LEU A 4 17.51 -30.55 -24.43
CA LEU A 4 16.39 -30.00 -25.23
C LEU A 4 15.13 -30.90 -25.28
N PHE A 5 14.08 -30.41 -24.61
CA PHE A 5 12.64 -30.61 -24.83
C PHE A 5 12.11 -32.06 -24.97
N SER A 6 11.67 -32.65 -23.85
CA SER A 6 10.50 -33.53 -23.90
C SER A 6 9.23 -32.66 -23.77
N LYS A 7 8.49 -32.62 -24.87
CA LYS A 7 7.20 -31.97 -25.02
C LYS A 7 6.18 -32.65 -24.10
N SER A 8 6.00 -32.14 -22.87
CA SER A 8 4.80 -32.41 -22.10
C SER A 8 3.65 -31.68 -22.80
N LYS A 9 2.87 -32.44 -23.55
CA LYS A 9 1.58 -32.02 -24.13
C LYS A 9 0.76 -31.42 -22.99
N GLY A 10 0.51 -30.11 -23.06
CA GLY A 10 -0.48 -29.47 -22.21
C GLY A 10 -1.82 -30.15 -22.41
N ASP A 11 -2.41 -30.62 -21.32
CA ASP A 11 -3.79 -31.09 -21.24
C ASP A 11 -4.75 -29.91 -21.48
N GLU A 12 -4.92 -29.51 -22.73
CA GLU A 12 -6.10 -28.74 -23.15
C GLU A 12 -7.30 -29.68 -23.21
N LYS A 13 -7.88 -29.99 -22.04
CA LYS A 13 -9.26 -30.51 -21.98
C LYS A 13 -10.23 -29.36 -22.26
N SER A 14 -10.49 -29.12 -23.54
CA SER A 14 -11.69 -28.42 -23.98
C SER A 14 -12.92 -29.25 -23.58
N THR A 15 -13.32 -29.10 -22.32
CA THR A 15 -14.50 -29.73 -21.78
C THR A 15 -15.69 -29.15 -22.53
N ASN A 16 -16.37 -29.99 -23.32
CA ASN A 16 -17.55 -29.63 -24.10
C ASN A 16 -18.66 -29.12 -23.15
N ILE A 17 -18.75 -27.80 -23.00
CA ILE A 17 -19.70 -27.11 -22.12
C ILE A 17 -21.14 -27.57 -22.40
N SER A 18 -21.45 -27.85 -23.67
CA SER A 18 -22.75 -28.35 -24.13
C SER A 18 -23.13 -29.74 -23.57
N GLN A 19 -22.16 -30.65 -23.40
CA GLN A 19 -22.42 -31.98 -22.80
C GLN A 19 -22.60 -31.90 -21.29
N LEU A 20 -21.90 -30.98 -20.63
CA LEU A 20 -21.98 -30.76 -19.17
C LEU A 20 -23.30 -30.09 -18.77
N LEU A 21 -23.81 -29.19 -19.60
CA LEU A 21 -25.15 -28.61 -19.45
C LEU A 21 -26.26 -29.65 -19.73
N ALA A 22 -26.07 -30.52 -20.73
CA ALA A 22 -27.03 -31.57 -21.09
C ALA A 22 -27.12 -32.70 -20.04
N SER A 23 -26.05 -32.97 -19.29
CA SER A 23 -26.04 -34.01 -18.25
C SER A 23 -26.73 -33.59 -16.95
N GLY A 24 -27.26 -32.36 -16.85
CA GLY A 24 -28.00 -31.86 -15.68
C GLY A 24 -27.19 -31.89 -14.38
N SER A 25 -25.88 -32.02 -14.48
CA SER A 25 -25.00 -32.32 -13.35
C SER A 25 -24.57 -31.00 -12.71
N VAL A 26 -25.41 -30.46 -11.83
CA VAL A 26 -25.08 -29.22 -11.10
C VAL A 26 -23.90 -29.53 -10.17
N SER A 27 -22.78 -28.83 -10.37
CA SER A 27 -21.65 -28.97 -9.46
C SER A 27 -21.91 -28.21 -8.16
N ILE A 28 -21.28 -28.62 -7.05
CA ILE A 28 -21.40 -27.90 -5.78
C ILE A 28 -20.96 -26.43 -5.94
N LYS A 29 -20.02 -26.15 -6.87
CA LYS A 29 -19.56 -24.79 -7.18
C LYS A 29 -20.67 -23.94 -7.80
N ASP A 30 -21.49 -24.53 -8.67
CA ASP A 30 -22.61 -23.82 -9.30
C ASP A 30 -23.73 -23.52 -8.31
N LEU A 31 -23.88 -24.35 -7.26
CA LEU A 31 -24.86 -24.12 -6.19
C LEU A 31 -24.48 -22.97 -5.25
N VAL A 32 -23.18 -22.72 -5.05
CA VAL A 32 -22.68 -21.64 -4.18
C VAL A 32 -22.27 -20.38 -4.96
N ALA A 33 -22.33 -20.43 -6.28
CA ALA A 33 -22.03 -19.29 -7.13
C ALA A 33 -23.13 -18.21 -6.99
N PRO A 34 -22.76 -16.92 -7.09
CA PRO A 34 -23.74 -15.84 -7.15
C PRO A 34 -24.54 -15.90 -8.46
N SER A 35 -25.69 -15.23 -8.49
CA SER A 35 -26.57 -15.23 -9.67
C SER A 35 -25.96 -14.43 -10.81
N TYR A 36 -25.32 -13.30 -10.49
CA TYR A 36 -24.55 -12.50 -11.44
C TYR A 36 -23.48 -11.66 -10.75
N ILE A 37 -22.48 -11.25 -11.54
CA ILE A 37 -21.43 -10.32 -11.14
C ILE A 37 -21.32 -9.25 -12.22
N GLU A 38 -21.47 -7.99 -11.83
CA GLU A 38 -21.25 -6.82 -12.69
C GLU A 38 -19.97 -6.10 -12.24
N VAL A 39 -19.07 -5.88 -13.19
CA VAL A 39 -17.75 -5.29 -12.96
C VAL A 39 -17.73 -3.89 -13.57
N ASP A 40 -17.62 -2.88 -12.72
CA ASP A 40 -17.42 -1.49 -13.12
C ASP A 40 -16.00 -1.03 -12.71
N PHE A 41 -15.55 0.11 -13.22
CA PHE A 41 -14.28 0.70 -12.84
C PHE A 41 -14.22 1.09 -11.36
N ASN A 42 -15.34 1.53 -10.78
CA ASN A 42 -15.36 2.07 -9.41
C ASN A 42 -15.91 1.11 -8.36
N HIS A 43 -16.54 0.02 -8.78
CA HIS A 43 -17.19 -0.93 -7.87
C HIS A 43 -17.44 -2.28 -8.54
N LEU A 44 -17.65 -3.29 -7.71
CA LEU A 44 -18.12 -4.60 -8.12
C LEU A 44 -19.52 -4.79 -7.53
N LYS A 45 -20.49 -5.17 -8.35
CA LYS A 45 -21.83 -5.57 -7.88
C LYS A 45 -21.95 -7.08 -7.96
N ILE A 46 -22.22 -7.74 -6.83
CA ILE A 46 -22.50 -9.17 -6.77
C ILE A 46 -23.93 -9.31 -6.26
N ASP A 47 -24.81 -9.86 -7.09
CA ASP A 47 -26.25 -9.81 -6.87
C ASP A 47 -26.72 -8.36 -6.56
N GLU A 48 -27.27 -8.09 -5.38
CA GLU A 48 -27.70 -6.74 -4.95
C GLU A 48 -26.70 -6.02 -4.03
N LYS A 49 -25.49 -6.57 -3.83
CA LYS A 49 -24.47 -6.00 -2.95
C LYS A 49 -23.37 -5.31 -3.73
N PHE A 50 -22.99 -4.13 -3.25
CA PHE A 50 -21.90 -3.33 -3.82
C PHE A 50 -20.62 -3.50 -3.00
N TYR A 51 -19.51 -3.70 -3.70
CA TYR A 51 -18.19 -3.85 -3.13
C TYR A 51 -17.25 -2.80 -3.74
N ARG A 52 -16.46 -2.15 -2.88
CA ARG A 52 -15.41 -1.21 -3.28
C ARG A 52 -14.20 -1.41 -2.40
N THR A 53 -13.03 -1.49 -3.01
CA THR A 53 -11.75 -1.52 -2.30
C THR A 53 -11.11 -0.15 -2.40
N LEU A 54 -10.73 0.41 -1.26
CA LEU A 54 -9.99 1.65 -1.17
C LEU A 54 -8.55 1.35 -0.75
N TYR A 55 -7.59 1.94 -1.44
CA TYR A 55 -6.18 1.89 -1.06
C TYR A 55 -5.75 3.26 -0.56
N VAL A 56 -5.32 3.33 0.69
CA VAL A 56 -4.94 4.59 1.34
C VAL A 56 -3.42 4.64 1.47
N VAL A 57 -2.84 5.71 0.93
CA VAL A 57 -1.43 6.08 1.10
C VAL A 57 -1.35 7.40 1.86
N GLY A 58 -0.26 7.60 2.60
CA GLY A 58 -0.02 8.86 3.33
C GLY A 58 -0.84 8.97 4.61
N TYR A 59 -0.65 8.03 5.54
CA TYR A 59 -1.19 8.17 6.89
C TYR A 59 -0.66 9.45 7.58
N PRO A 60 -1.41 10.02 8.53
CA PRO A 60 -0.90 11.11 9.36
C PRO A 60 0.42 10.72 10.03
N ARG A 61 1.38 11.66 10.10
CA ARG A 61 2.68 11.44 10.76
C ARG A 61 2.52 11.06 12.24
N TYR A 62 1.47 11.59 12.87
CA TYR A 62 1.12 11.32 14.26
C TYR A 62 -0.36 11.00 14.33
N VAL A 63 -0.70 9.97 15.10
CA VAL A 63 -2.08 9.57 15.34
C VAL A 63 -2.31 9.48 16.84
N SER A 64 -3.45 10.03 17.29
CA SER A 64 -3.90 9.83 18.66
C SER A 64 -4.49 8.43 18.83
N PRO A 65 -4.66 7.94 20.07
CA PRO A 65 -5.54 6.82 20.33
C PRO A 65 -6.92 7.03 19.68
N ASN A 66 -7.52 5.95 19.20
CA ASN A 66 -8.84 5.95 18.53
C ASN A 66 -8.93 6.73 17.21
N TRP A 67 -7.82 7.04 16.53
CA TRP A 67 -7.87 7.74 15.24
C TRP A 67 -8.67 6.98 14.15
N LEU A 68 -8.85 5.67 14.27
CA LEU A 68 -9.69 4.84 13.37
C LEU A 68 -11.16 4.73 13.82
N TYR A 69 -11.59 5.50 14.82
CA TYR A 69 -12.92 5.38 15.42
C TYR A 69 -14.05 5.38 14.38
N SER A 70 -14.02 6.30 13.42
CA SER A 70 -15.04 6.41 12.38
C SER A 70 -15.15 5.18 11.47
N LEU A 71 -14.06 4.42 11.29
CA LEU A 71 -14.08 3.20 10.49
C LEU A 71 -14.61 2.01 11.28
N ILE A 72 -14.28 1.94 12.58
CA ILE A 72 -14.76 0.84 13.44
C ILE A 72 -16.23 1.00 13.84
N THR A 73 -16.77 2.23 13.87
CA THR A 73 -18.18 2.50 14.15
C THR A 73 -19.06 2.57 12.90
N PHE A 74 -18.50 2.23 11.74
CA PHE A 74 -19.25 2.23 10.50
C PHE A 74 -20.36 1.15 10.52
N GLU A 75 -21.57 1.52 10.11
CA GLU A 75 -22.77 0.67 10.24
C GLU A 75 -22.82 -0.52 9.27
N HIS A 76 -21.84 -0.65 8.37
CA HIS A 76 -21.79 -1.72 7.37
C HIS A 76 -20.54 -2.59 7.49
N PRO A 77 -20.58 -3.84 6.98
CA PRO A 77 -19.43 -4.72 7.00
C PRO A 77 -18.24 -4.10 6.27
N LEU A 78 -17.12 -3.99 6.99
CA LEU A 78 -15.87 -3.43 6.49
C LEU A 78 -14.73 -4.41 6.75
N TYR A 79 -13.90 -4.64 5.74
CA TYR A 79 -12.65 -5.38 5.87
C TYR A 79 -11.49 -4.40 5.82
N ILE A 80 -10.67 -4.40 6.88
CA ILE A 80 -9.49 -3.54 6.98
C ILE A 80 -8.25 -4.43 7.08
N SER A 81 -7.24 -4.13 6.27
CA SER A 81 -5.92 -4.74 6.37
C SER A 81 -4.88 -3.62 6.36
N MET A 82 -3.95 -3.63 7.31
CA MET A 82 -2.91 -2.63 7.45
C MET A 82 -1.54 -3.29 7.38
N TYR A 83 -0.64 -2.68 6.62
CA TYR A 83 0.74 -3.11 6.48
C TYR A 83 1.63 -2.01 7.03
N VAL A 84 2.21 -2.25 8.22
CA VAL A 84 3.08 -1.29 8.90
C VAL A 84 4.48 -1.88 8.95
N TYR A 85 5.44 -1.16 8.38
CA TYR A 85 6.85 -1.54 8.35
C TYR A 85 7.64 -0.60 9.28
N PRO A 86 7.90 -1.00 10.53
CA PRO A 86 8.63 -0.16 11.47
C PRO A 86 10.07 0.01 11.02
N THR A 87 10.57 1.24 11.12
CA THR A 87 11.99 1.57 10.92
C THR A 87 12.67 1.75 12.27
N GLU A 88 13.92 1.32 12.41
CA GLU A 88 14.70 1.50 13.64
C GLU A 88 15.00 2.99 13.89
N SER A 89 14.44 3.55 14.96
CA SER A 89 14.60 4.97 15.30
C SER A 89 16.05 5.38 15.58
N LYS A 90 16.91 4.44 15.98
CA LYS A 90 18.31 4.72 16.30
C LYS A 90 19.09 5.24 15.09
N ASN A 91 18.93 4.58 13.94
CA ASN A 91 19.64 4.95 12.72
C ASN A 91 19.15 6.30 12.20
N VAL A 92 17.83 6.56 12.28
CA VAL A 92 17.23 7.83 11.87
C VAL A 92 17.72 9.00 12.74
N LEU A 93 17.82 8.80 14.06
CA LEU A 93 18.30 9.85 14.96
C LEU A 93 19.79 10.16 14.76
N GLU A 94 20.61 9.14 14.49
CA GLU A 94 22.02 9.31 14.16
C GLU A 94 22.18 10.09 12.85
N ASP A 95 21.39 9.75 11.83
CA ASP A 95 21.35 10.47 10.56
C ASP A 95 20.90 11.92 10.71
N LEU A 96 19.85 12.17 11.52
CA LEU A 96 19.35 13.51 11.81
C LEU A 96 20.41 14.37 12.51
N LYS A 97 21.07 13.84 13.55
CA LYS A 97 22.17 14.52 14.26
C LYS A 97 23.32 14.86 13.32
N ARG A 98 23.69 13.94 12.44
CA ARG A 98 24.72 14.18 11.42
C ARG A 98 24.31 15.32 10.48
N LYS A 99 23.05 15.37 10.03
CA LYS A 99 22.57 16.47 9.17
C LYS A 99 22.49 17.81 9.87
N ILE A 100 22.09 17.85 11.14
CA ILE A 100 22.16 19.07 11.95
C ILE A 100 23.59 19.61 11.98
N ALA A 101 24.57 18.75 12.31
CA ALA A 101 25.98 19.16 12.36
C ALA A 101 26.52 19.65 11.01
N GLU A 102 26.14 19.01 9.89
CA GLU A 102 26.51 19.49 8.55
C GLU A 102 25.92 20.87 8.22
N MET A 103 24.66 21.11 8.60
CA MET A 103 23.98 22.40 8.39
C MET A 103 24.59 23.50 9.26
N GLU A 104 24.85 23.24 10.54
CA GLU A 104 25.54 24.17 11.45
C GLU A 104 26.93 24.54 10.92
N ALA A 105 27.71 23.55 10.48
CA ALA A 105 29.04 23.79 9.92
C ALA A 105 28.99 24.64 8.64
N THR A 106 27.96 24.47 7.81
CA THR A 106 27.74 25.28 6.61
C THR A 106 27.46 26.73 6.96
N ILE A 107 26.53 26.96 7.89
CA ILE A 107 26.18 28.31 8.38
C ILE A 107 27.40 28.99 9.01
N GLU A 108 28.16 28.28 9.85
CA GLU A 108 29.36 28.82 10.48
C GLU A 108 30.44 29.18 9.45
N GLY A 109 30.59 28.36 8.40
CA GLY A 109 31.49 28.61 7.28
C GLY A 109 31.12 29.86 6.47
N ASP A 110 29.82 30.06 6.21
CA ASP A 110 29.33 31.26 5.51
C ASP A 110 29.56 32.53 6.33
N ILE A 111 29.28 32.48 7.64
CA ILE A 111 29.55 33.59 8.57
C ILE A 111 31.05 33.93 8.60
N LYS A 112 31.92 32.92 8.75
CA LYS A 112 33.38 33.11 8.78
C LYS A 112 33.93 33.67 7.47
N SER A 113 33.34 33.31 6.34
CA SER A 113 33.74 33.82 5.02
C SER A 113 33.10 35.17 4.65
N GLY A 114 32.30 35.75 5.56
CA GLY A 114 31.62 37.02 5.33
C GLY A 114 30.51 36.96 4.28
N LYS A 115 30.03 35.75 3.97
CA LYS A 115 28.92 35.52 3.04
C LYS A 115 27.58 35.67 3.75
N VAL A 116 26.56 36.01 2.98
CA VAL A 116 25.17 35.97 3.46
C VAL A 116 24.76 34.51 3.63
N VAL A 117 24.28 34.15 4.82
CA VAL A 117 23.80 32.80 5.14
C VAL A 117 22.61 32.44 4.24
N ASP A 118 22.61 31.23 3.67
CA ASP A 118 21.49 30.73 2.90
C ASP A 118 20.26 30.52 3.81
N PRO A 119 19.16 31.28 3.62
CA PRO A 119 17.96 31.14 4.43
C PRO A 119 17.32 29.75 4.32
N THR A 120 17.55 29.04 3.22
CA THR A 120 17.05 27.68 3.02
C THR A 120 17.69 26.71 4.02
N VAL A 121 18.99 26.83 4.26
CA VAL A 121 19.74 26.00 5.22
C VAL A 121 19.33 26.33 6.65
N GLN A 122 19.10 27.61 6.95
CA GLN A 122 18.60 28.03 8.26
C GLN A 122 17.22 27.45 8.58
N VAL A 123 16.27 27.55 7.64
CA VAL A 123 14.92 26.98 7.82
C VAL A 123 14.98 25.46 7.96
N ALA A 124 15.81 24.79 7.16
CA ALA A 124 15.99 23.34 7.27
C ALA A 124 16.60 22.91 8.61
N LEU A 125 17.51 23.72 9.17
CA LEU A 125 18.08 23.49 10.50
C LEU A 125 17.04 23.66 11.60
N ASP A 126 16.23 24.71 11.53
CA ASP A 126 15.15 24.97 12.49
C ASP A 126 14.11 23.83 12.47
N ASP A 127 13.73 23.35 11.28
CA ASP A 127 12.84 22.19 11.10
C ASP A 127 13.47 20.91 11.66
N ALA A 128 14.79 20.72 11.50
CA ALA A 128 15.48 19.56 12.04
C ALA A 128 15.54 19.57 13.58
N PHE A 129 15.68 20.74 14.20
CA PHE A 129 15.58 20.89 15.67
C PHE A 129 14.18 20.62 16.20
N ALA A 130 13.13 20.96 15.44
CA ALA A 130 11.76 20.65 15.82
C ALA A 130 11.46 19.13 15.87
N LEU A 131 12.30 18.31 15.25
CA LEU A 131 12.20 16.85 15.21
C LEU A 131 13.07 16.13 16.25
N GLN A 132 13.87 16.86 17.03
CA GLN A 132 14.73 16.35 18.09
C GLN A 132 13.95 16.05 19.37
#